data_AF-A0A6I3UYH4-F1
#
_entry.id   AF-A0A6I3UYH4-F1
#
_cell.length_a   1.000
_cell.length_b   1.000
_cell.length_c   1.000
_cell.angle_alpha   90.00
_cell.angle_beta   90.00
_cell.angle_gamma   90.00
#
_symmetry.space_group_name_H-M   'P 1'
#
loop_
_entity.id
_entity.type
_entity.pdbx_description
1 polymer ?
#
loop_
_entity_poly.entity_id
_entity_poly.type
_entity_poly.pdbx_seq_one_letter_code
_entity_poly.pdbx_strand_id
1 'polypeptide(L)'
;VDDVYAYEGRKSGFNSGVLLIDTDRWREDDIQNQLLNLTIKHHEHVYGDQEILNMLFKDRWKKLSLSYNLQVGYDTYRHSLGDNEWYHLFEGIPNIIHYTTQNKPWSHYRFNRFRDIWWFYYGLNWNDILLDNQILQENFEKLIKPITCHASIFTNTGDIEGLPYLLEQLPT
;
A
#
# COMPACT_ATOMS: atom_id res chain seq x y z
N VAL A 1 21.33 -2.72 10.40
CA VAL A 1 20.77 -3.03 9.05
C VAL A 1 20.07 -1.77 8.61
N ASP A 2 20.86 -0.77 8.20
CA ASP A 2 20.45 0.63 8.17
C ASP A 2 20.93 1.37 6.92
N ASP A 3 21.18 0.64 5.83
CA ASP A 3 21.63 1.29 4.59
C ASP A 3 20.51 1.67 3.64
N VAL A 4 19.31 1.09 3.71
CA VAL A 4 18.24 1.30 2.71
C VAL A 4 17.87 2.78 2.52
N TYR A 5 18.03 3.61 3.55
CA TYR A 5 17.62 5.03 3.53
C TYR A 5 18.73 6.04 3.22
N ALA A 6 19.94 5.59 2.84
CA ALA A 6 21.07 6.48 2.56
C ALA A 6 20.74 7.55 1.49
N TYR A 7 19.88 7.23 0.52
CA TYR A 7 19.41 8.18 -0.52
C TYR A 7 18.48 9.27 0.03
N GLU A 8 17.75 8.99 1.11
CA GLU A 8 16.87 9.95 1.79
C GLU A 8 17.63 10.72 2.89
N GLY A 9 18.95 10.52 3.01
CA GLY A 9 19.78 11.12 4.06
C GLY A 9 19.43 10.64 5.48
N ARG A 10 18.63 9.57 5.63
CA ARG A 10 18.20 9.07 6.96
C ARG A 10 19.12 7.99 7.48
N LYS A 11 19.37 8.05 8.79
CA LYS A 11 20.14 7.04 9.55
C LYS A 11 19.27 5.90 10.09
N SER A 12 17.95 6.07 10.12
CA SER A 12 17.01 5.12 10.74
C SER A 12 15.57 5.39 10.31
N GLY A 13 14.73 4.36 10.32
CA GLY A 13 13.29 4.47 10.06
C GLY A 13 12.72 3.20 9.44
N PHE A 14 11.43 3.24 9.10
CA PHE A 14 10.73 2.23 8.32
C PHE A 14 10.16 2.80 7.03
N ASN A 15 9.91 1.93 6.05
CA ASN A 15 9.24 2.28 4.81
C ASN A 15 7.72 2.17 5.01
N SER A 16 6.96 3.17 4.57
CA SER A 16 5.50 3.20 4.78
C SER A 16 4.69 2.37 3.79
N GLY A 17 5.32 1.74 2.79
CA GLY A 17 4.60 0.99 1.76
C GLY A 17 4.01 -0.35 2.22
N VAL A 18 4.49 -0.90 3.34
CA VAL A 18 3.91 -2.10 3.97
C VAL A 18 3.92 -1.93 5.47
N LEU A 19 2.74 -1.88 6.06
CA LEU A 19 2.54 -1.70 7.50
C LEU A 19 1.55 -2.75 8.01
N LEU A 20 1.93 -3.45 9.08
CA LEU A 20 0.98 -4.21 9.88
C LEU A 20 0.52 -3.30 11.02
N ILE A 21 -0.75 -2.87 10.95
CA ILE A 21 -1.30 -1.82 11.81
C ILE A 21 -2.24 -2.42 12.87
N ASP A 22 -2.00 -2.08 14.12
CA ASP A 22 -2.93 -2.30 15.22
C ASP A 22 -4.03 -1.24 15.16
N THR A 23 -5.13 -1.57 14.49
CA THR A 23 -6.19 -0.59 14.22
C THR A 23 -7.01 -0.23 15.47
N ASP A 24 -7.13 -1.14 16.44
CA ASP A 24 -7.82 -0.86 17.70
C ASP A 24 -7.06 0.20 18.47
N ARG A 25 -5.75 -0.02 18.63
CA ARG A 25 -4.88 0.96 19.27
C ARG A 25 -4.83 2.29 18.54
N TRP A 26 -4.84 2.29 17.20
CA TRP A 26 -4.87 3.55 16.43
C TRP A 26 -6.13 4.37 16.69
N ARG A 27 -7.28 3.71 16.93
CA ARG A 27 -8.53 4.37 17.33
C ARG A 27 -8.46 4.86 18.78
N GLU A 28 -8.00 4.02 19.70
CA GLU A 28 -7.90 4.35 21.13
C GLU A 28 -6.95 5.54 21.38
N ASP A 29 -5.80 5.55 20.70
CA ASP A 29 -4.76 6.59 20.86
C ASP A 29 -5.01 7.82 19.97
N ASP A 30 -6.11 7.89 19.21
CA ASP A 30 -6.42 8.97 18.25
C ASP A 30 -5.25 9.29 17.27
N ILE A 31 -4.64 8.24 16.73
CA ILE A 31 -3.44 8.35 15.89
C ILE A 31 -3.70 9.15 14.61
N GLN A 32 -4.91 9.05 14.04
CA GLN A 32 -5.26 9.78 12.83
C GLN A 32 -5.12 11.29 13.02
N ASN A 33 -5.70 11.85 14.09
CA ASN A 33 -5.61 13.29 14.34
C ASN A 33 -4.18 13.71 14.69
N GLN A 34 -3.40 12.86 15.38
CA GLN A 34 -1.99 13.12 15.62
C GLN A 34 -1.19 13.22 14.31
N LEU A 35 -1.40 12.29 13.36
CA LEU A 35 -0.77 12.32 12.05
C LEU A 35 -1.18 13.56 11.25
N LEU A 36 -2.46 13.92 11.22
CA LEU A 36 -2.95 15.12 10.54
C LEU A 36 -2.32 16.39 11.14
N ASN A 37 -2.29 16.51 12.46
CA ASN A 37 -1.69 17.64 13.15
C ASN A 37 -0.17 17.74 12.92
N LEU A 38 0.54 16.61 12.88
CA LEU A 38 1.95 16.59 12.52
C LEU A 38 2.16 16.99 11.06
N THR A 39 1.28 16.53 10.16
CA THR A 39 1.34 16.87 8.74
C THR A 39 1.17 18.38 8.56
N ILE A 40 0.15 19.00 9.16
CA ILE A 40 -0.05 20.46 9.12
C ILE A 40 1.21 21.22 9.57
N LYS A 41 1.93 20.72 10.57
CA LYS A 41 3.12 21.38 11.11
C LYS A 41 4.37 21.18 10.26
N HIS A 42 4.51 20.05 9.57
CA HIS A 42 5.79 19.61 9.02
C HIS A 42 5.77 19.32 7.51
N HIS A 43 4.61 19.30 6.84
CA HIS A 43 4.50 18.86 5.44
C HIS A 43 5.42 19.59 4.46
N GLU A 44 5.80 20.84 4.72
CA GLU A 44 6.71 21.61 3.85
C GLU A 44 8.18 21.19 3.98
N HIS A 45 8.54 20.54 5.08
CA HIS A 45 9.93 20.25 5.46
C HIS A 45 10.25 18.75 5.44
N VAL A 46 9.26 17.92 5.10
CA VAL A 46 9.37 16.46 5.18
C VAL A 46 8.99 15.79 3.87
N TYR A 47 9.58 14.63 3.63
CA TYR A 47 9.29 13.78 2.48
C TYR A 47 8.00 12.96 2.69
N GLY A 48 6.87 13.64 2.55
CA GLY A 48 5.54 13.03 2.52
C GLY A 48 5.13 12.35 3.82
N ASP A 49 4.17 11.43 3.71
CA ASP A 49 3.55 10.71 4.82
C ASP A 49 4.53 9.78 5.55
N GLN A 50 5.50 9.18 4.83
CA GLN A 50 6.48 8.27 5.41
C GLN A 50 7.27 8.94 6.54
N GLU A 51 7.66 10.21 6.37
CA GLU A 51 8.37 10.93 7.43
C GLU A 51 7.49 11.26 8.61
N ILE A 52 6.25 11.69 8.35
CA ILE A 52 5.29 11.96 9.42
C ILE A 52 5.05 10.70 10.26
N LEU A 53 4.92 9.54 9.61
CA LEU A 53 4.82 8.24 10.27
C LEU A 53 6.07 7.92 11.10
N ASN A 54 7.27 8.11 10.52
CA ASN A 54 8.53 7.87 11.23
C ASN A 54 8.75 8.84 12.41
N MET A 55 8.27 10.09 12.30
CA MET A 55 8.31 11.06 13.40
C MET A 55 7.39 10.64 14.54
N LEU A 56 6.13 10.28 14.24
CA LEU A 56 5.16 9.89 15.26
C LEU A 56 5.53 8.57 15.95
N PHE A 57 5.96 7.58 15.17
CA PHE A 57 6.22 6.23 15.65
C PHE A 57 7.70 5.97 15.94
N LYS A 58 8.53 7.00 16.05
CA LYS A 58 9.93 6.86 16.45
C LYS A 58 10.02 6.01 17.71
N ASP A 59 10.85 4.97 17.65
CA ASP A 59 11.07 3.99 18.73
C ASP A 59 9.82 3.19 19.18
N ARG A 60 8.69 3.32 18.48
CA ARG A 60 7.40 2.65 18.77
C ARG A 60 6.90 1.78 17.61
N TRP A 61 7.82 1.10 16.93
CA TRP A 61 7.50 0.17 15.84
C TRP A 61 8.39 -1.07 15.92
N LYS A 62 7.97 -2.14 15.23
CA LYS A 62 8.73 -3.39 15.12
C LYS A 62 9.08 -3.66 13.67
N LYS A 63 10.32 -4.09 13.43
CA LYS A 63 10.82 -4.37 12.08
C LYS A 63 10.27 -5.69 11.55
N LEU A 64 9.66 -5.65 10.37
CA LEU A 64 9.31 -6.83 9.60
C LEU A 64 10.55 -7.41 8.90
N SER A 65 10.52 -8.71 8.62
CA SER A 65 11.52 -9.34 7.75
C SER A 65 11.57 -8.63 6.39
N LEU A 66 12.77 -8.52 5.80
CA LEU A 66 12.97 -7.89 4.50
C LEU A 66 12.11 -8.53 3.40
N SER A 67 11.78 -9.82 3.52
CA SER A 67 10.90 -10.54 2.59
C SER A 67 9.51 -9.89 2.43
N TYR A 68 9.02 -9.17 3.45
CA TYR A 68 7.70 -8.52 3.40
C TYR A 68 7.72 -7.09 2.86
N ASN A 69 8.90 -6.51 2.58
CA ASN A 69 9.00 -5.18 2.00
C ASN A 69 10.38 -4.97 1.35
N LEU A 70 10.70 -5.80 0.34
CA LEU A 70 11.95 -5.67 -0.40
C LEU A 70 11.83 -4.54 -1.43
N GLN A 71 12.51 -3.43 -1.18
CA GLN A 71 12.39 -2.17 -1.93
C GLN A 71 13.31 -2.15 -3.16
N VAL A 72 12.96 -2.89 -4.20
CA VAL A 72 13.80 -3.06 -5.41
C VAL A 72 13.88 -1.82 -6.30
N GLY A 73 13.10 -0.78 -6.03
CA GLY A 73 13.21 0.51 -6.72
C GLY A 73 14.55 1.22 -6.50
N TYR A 74 15.35 0.78 -5.53
CA TYR A 74 16.70 1.27 -5.28
C TYR A 74 17.79 0.54 -6.09
N ASP A 75 17.47 -0.53 -6.83
CA ASP A 75 18.45 -1.35 -7.55
C ASP A 75 19.36 -0.49 -8.46
N THR A 76 18.79 0.37 -9.32
CA THR A 76 19.57 1.26 -10.21
C THR A 76 20.50 2.19 -9.44
N TYR A 77 20.02 2.76 -8.34
CA TYR A 77 20.82 3.68 -7.54
C TYR A 77 22.00 2.96 -6.89
N ARG A 78 21.75 1.78 -6.31
CA ARG A 78 22.78 0.94 -5.67
C ARG A 78 23.82 0.46 -6.65
N HIS A 79 23.39 0.02 -7.83
CA HIS A 79 24.27 -0.32 -8.93
C HIS A 79 25.17 0.87 -9.33
N SER A 80 24.61 2.09 -9.41
CA SER A 80 25.38 3.30 -9.76
C SER A 80 26.46 3.65 -8.74
N LEU A 81 26.29 3.23 -7.48
CA LEU A 81 27.28 3.38 -6.41
C LEU A 81 28.29 2.22 -6.35
N GLY A 82 28.11 1.17 -7.15
CA GLY A 82 28.92 -0.05 -7.08
C GLY A 82 28.64 -0.93 -5.86
N ASP A 83 27.48 -0.75 -5.21
CA ASP A 83 27.07 -1.49 -4.02
C ASP A 83 26.51 -2.87 -4.41
N ASN A 84 27.40 -3.84 -4.61
CA ASN A 84 27.02 -5.22 -4.95
C ASN A 84 26.37 -5.96 -3.76
N GLU A 85 26.70 -5.57 -2.53
CA GLU A 85 26.13 -6.18 -1.30
C GLU A 85 24.62 -6.01 -1.23
N TRP A 86 24.09 -4.92 -1.79
CA TRP A 86 22.65 -4.70 -1.97
C TRP A 86 21.92 -5.90 -2.59
N TYR A 87 22.57 -6.58 -3.54
CA TYR A 87 21.99 -7.71 -4.24
C TYR A 87 22.02 -9.02 -3.42
N HIS A 88 22.91 -9.10 -2.43
CA HIS A 88 23.07 -10.23 -1.51
C HIS A 88 22.27 -10.09 -0.21
N LEU A 89 21.61 -8.94 0.03
CA LEU A 89 20.75 -8.73 1.20
C LEU A 89 19.57 -9.69 1.29
N PHE A 90 19.14 -10.25 0.15
CA PHE A 90 18.05 -11.20 0.08
C PHE A 90 18.25 -12.15 -1.09
N GLU A 91 18.18 -13.45 -0.83
CA GLU A 91 18.24 -14.51 -1.85
C GLU A 91 16.84 -15.09 -2.10
N GLY A 92 16.53 -15.37 -3.37
CA GLY A 92 15.24 -15.90 -3.79
C GLY A 92 14.18 -14.82 -4.07
N ILE A 93 12.92 -15.24 -4.11
CA ILE A 93 11.76 -14.36 -4.38
C ILE A 93 11.14 -13.97 -3.03
N PRO A 94 11.03 -12.67 -2.70
CA PRO A 94 10.43 -12.23 -1.45
C PRO A 94 8.90 -12.39 -1.48
N ASN A 95 8.27 -12.41 -0.31
CA ASN A 95 6.81 -12.46 -0.19
C ASN A 95 6.14 -11.21 -0.79
N ILE A 96 6.76 -10.04 -0.64
CA ILE A 96 6.27 -8.77 -1.20
C ILE A 96 7.43 -8.02 -1.84
N ILE A 97 7.29 -7.76 -3.15
CA ILE A 97 8.22 -6.94 -3.94
C ILE A 97 7.67 -5.52 -4.00
N HIS A 98 8.43 -4.55 -3.49
CA HIS A 98 8.02 -3.15 -3.49
C HIS A 98 8.87 -2.33 -4.48
N TYR A 99 8.28 -1.99 -5.62
CA TYR A 99 8.90 -1.13 -6.64
C TYR A 99 8.83 0.35 -6.25
N THR A 100 9.63 0.74 -5.26
CA THR A 100 9.79 2.13 -4.78
C THR A 100 10.39 3.04 -5.87
N THR A 101 10.55 4.34 -5.56
CA THR A 101 11.15 5.35 -6.46
C THR A 101 10.41 5.51 -7.79
N GLN A 102 11.04 6.21 -8.74
CA GLN A 102 10.48 6.55 -10.06
C GLN A 102 10.64 5.42 -11.07
N ASN A 103 11.57 4.49 -10.82
CA ASN A 103 11.90 3.40 -11.72
C ASN A 103 10.84 2.30 -11.61
N LYS A 104 9.77 2.41 -12.39
CA LYS A 104 8.68 1.44 -12.34
C LYS A 104 8.89 0.26 -13.29
N PRO A 105 8.46 -0.97 -12.92
CA PRO A 105 8.59 -2.15 -13.77
C PRO A 105 7.72 -2.09 -15.04
N TRP A 106 6.76 -1.17 -15.13
CA TRP A 106 6.00 -0.90 -16.36
C TRP A 106 6.63 0.16 -17.28
N SER A 107 7.73 0.79 -16.86
CA SER A 107 8.45 1.75 -17.70
C SER A 107 9.19 1.06 -18.86
N HIS A 108 9.64 1.82 -19.87
CA HIS A 108 10.36 1.27 -21.03
C HIS A 108 11.72 0.65 -20.70
N TYR A 109 12.36 1.09 -19.61
CA TYR A 109 13.70 0.69 -19.25
C TYR A 109 13.71 -0.40 -18.16
N ARG A 110 14.77 -1.22 -18.16
CA ARG A 110 14.96 -2.30 -17.18
C ARG A 110 15.89 -1.83 -16.07
N PHE A 111 15.29 -1.48 -14.94
CA PHE A 111 15.98 -0.86 -13.81
C PHE A 111 16.03 -1.72 -12.54
N ASN A 112 15.07 -2.63 -12.38
CA ASN A 112 14.90 -3.38 -11.12
C ASN A 112 14.85 -4.88 -11.38
N ARG A 113 15.29 -5.66 -10.38
CA ARG A 113 15.00 -7.10 -10.28
C ARG A 113 13.49 -7.35 -10.24
N PHE A 114 13.12 -8.59 -10.55
CA PHE A 114 11.73 -9.08 -10.53
C PHE A 114 10.77 -8.36 -11.48
N ARG A 115 11.25 -7.64 -12.50
CA ARG A 115 10.38 -6.98 -13.48
C ARG A 115 9.45 -7.96 -14.19
N ASP A 116 9.97 -9.14 -14.52
CA ASP A 116 9.25 -10.27 -15.11
C ASP A 116 8.07 -10.72 -14.25
N ILE A 117 8.24 -10.79 -12.92
CA ILE A 117 7.16 -11.13 -11.99
C ILE A 117 6.03 -10.09 -12.05
N TRP A 118 6.35 -8.80 -12.11
CA TRP A 118 5.34 -7.76 -12.26
C TRP A 118 4.53 -7.93 -13.54
N TRP A 119 5.21 -8.18 -14.68
CA TRP A 119 4.52 -8.38 -15.96
C TRP A 119 3.74 -9.69 -16.03
N PHE A 120 4.16 -10.73 -15.31
CA PHE A 120 3.40 -11.96 -15.14
C PHE A 120 2.04 -11.66 -14.49
N TYR A 121 2.01 -10.98 -13.34
CA TYR A 121 0.76 -10.63 -12.67
C TYR A 121 -0.07 -9.60 -13.45
N TYR A 122 0.56 -8.67 -14.18
CA TYR A 122 -0.15 -7.74 -15.06
C TYR A 122 -0.91 -8.47 -16.18
N GLY A 123 -0.31 -9.52 -16.75
CA GLY A 123 -0.93 -10.33 -17.81
C GLY A 123 -1.84 -11.44 -17.31
N LEU A 124 -1.92 -11.66 -16.00
CA LEU A 124 -2.71 -12.74 -15.40
C LEU A 124 -4.21 -12.44 -15.50
N ASN A 125 -4.99 -13.39 -16.01
CA ASN A 125 -6.43 -13.24 -16.09
C ASN A 125 -7.05 -13.44 -14.70
N TRP A 126 -8.00 -12.58 -14.33
CA TRP A 126 -8.79 -12.74 -13.11
C TRP A 126 -9.49 -14.10 -13.01
N ASN A 127 -9.92 -14.67 -14.15
CA ASN A 127 -10.51 -16.01 -14.16
C ASN A 127 -9.54 -17.07 -13.65
N ASP A 128 -8.26 -16.99 -13.99
CA ASP A 128 -7.25 -17.94 -13.54
C ASP A 128 -7.05 -17.85 -12.02
N ILE A 129 -7.11 -16.65 -11.45
CA ILE A 129 -7.05 -16.41 -10.00
C ILE A 129 -8.28 -16.95 -9.28
N LEU A 130 -9.47 -16.77 -9.87
CA LEU A 130 -10.74 -17.23 -9.31
C LEU A 130 -10.87 -18.74 -9.38
N LEU A 131 -10.37 -19.37 -10.44
CA LEU A 131 -10.36 -20.83 -10.63
C LEU A 131 -9.44 -21.55 -9.63
N ASP A 132 -8.35 -20.90 -9.23
CA ASP A 132 -7.43 -21.42 -8.22
C ASP A 132 -7.95 -21.24 -6.78
N ASN A 133 -8.89 -20.30 -6.56
CA ASN A 133 -9.52 -20.08 -5.26
C ASN A 133 -10.82 -20.88 -5.08
N GLN A 134 -11.10 -21.29 -3.85
CA GLN A 134 -12.38 -21.94 -3.47
C GLN A 134 -13.63 -21.05 -3.65
N ILE A 135 -13.49 -19.82 -4.15
CA ILE A 135 -14.60 -18.87 -4.42
C ILE A 135 -15.63 -19.47 -5.39
N LEU A 136 -15.22 -20.35 -6.29
CA LEU A 136 -16.14 -21.07 -7.19
C LEU A 136 -17.02 -22.12 -6.48
N GLN A 137 -16.82 -22.37 -5.18
CA GLN A 137 -17.80 -23.11 -4.37
C GLN A 137 -18.99 -22.24 -3.93
N GLU A 138 -18.95 -20.93 -4.16
CA GLU A 138 -20.09 -20.05 -3.94
C GLU A 138 -20.97 -19.95 -5.20
N ASN A 139 -22.28 -20.11 -5.02
CA ASN A 139 -23.25 -20.11 -6.12
C ASN A 139 -23.37 -18.71 -6.75
N PHE A 140 -23.49 -18.62 -8.08
CA PHE A 140 -23.62 -17.36 -8.84
C PHE A 140 -24.72 -16.42 -8.30
N GLU A 141 -25.81 -17.00 -7.80
CA GLU A 141 -26.94 -16.29 -7.17
C GLU A 141 -26.55 -15.52 -5.89
N LYS A 142 -25.45 -15.87 -5.22
CA LYS A 142 -24.93 -15.11 -4.08
C LYS A 142 -24.10 -13.89 -4.50
N LEU A 143 -23.48 -13.95 -5.67
CA LEU A 143 -22.68 -12.87 -6.24
C LEU A 143 -23.55 -11.80 -6.91
N ILE A 144 -24.75 -12.17 -7.34
CA ILE A 144 -25.71 -11.27 -7.96
C ILE A 144 -26.92 -11.13 -7.04
N LYS A 145 -26.98 -10.03 -6.29
CA LYS A 145 -28.25 -9.63 -5.68
C LYS A 145 -29.07 -8.87 -6.73
N PRO A 146 -30.27 -9.34 -7.10
CA PRO A 146 -31.11 -8.62 -8.04
C PRO A 146 -31.49 -7.28 -7.44
N ILE A 147 -31.34 -6.20 -8.22
CA ILE A 147 -31.80 -4.86 -7.83
C ILE A 147 -33.32 -4.93 -7.70
N THR A 148 -33.85 -4.66 -6.50
CA THR A 148 -35.30 -4.77 -6.24
C THR A 148 -36.03 -3.44 -6.41
N CYS A 149 -35.30 -2.33 -6.33
CA CYS A 149 -35.85 -0.99 -6.37
C CYS A 149 -34.97 -0.03 -7.19
N HIS A 150 -35.61 0.85 -7.96
CA HIS A 150 -34.97 1.99 -8.60
C HIS A 150 -35.52 3.27 -7.99
N ALA A 151 -34.64 4.11 -7.45
CA ALA A 151 -34.98 5.42 -6.93
C ALA A 151 -34.09 6.49 -7.58
N SER A 152 -34.67 7.65 -7.86
CA SER A 152 -33.97 8.81 -8.42
C SER A 152 -34.29 10.04 -7.59
N ILE A 153 -33.27 10.80 -7.19
CA ILE A 153 -33.43 12.06 -6.45
C ILE A 153 -32.83 13.17 -7.30
N PHE A 154 -33.62 14.21 -7.57
CA PHE A 154 -33.14 15.44 -8.19
C PHE A 154 -32.98 16.49 -7.10
N THR A 155 -31.74 16.90 -6.83
CA THR A 155 -31.42 17.88 -5.80
C THR A 155 -30.51 18.97 -6.36
N ASN A 156 -30.56 20.15 -5.75
CA ASN A 156 -29.61 21.25 -5.96
C ASN A 156 -28.85 21.57 -4.65
N THR A 157 -28.88 20.66 -3.68
CA THR A 157 -28.19 20.73 -2.39
C THR A 157 -27.35 19.47 -2.16
N GLY A 158 -26.26 19.60 -1.40
CA GLY A 158 -25.46 18.44 -0.96
C GLY A 158 -26.06 17.69 0.23
N ASP A 159 -27.00 18.33 0.94
CA ASP A 159 -27.74 17.72 2.04
C ASP A 159 -29.03 17.09 1.51
N ILE A 160 -29.15 15.77 1.64
CA ILE A 160 -30.33 14.98 1.29
C ILE A 160 -30.79 14.28 2.56
N GLU A 161 -31.84 14.82 3.17
CA GLU A 161 -32.40 14.33 4.42
C GLU A 161 -32.74 12.83 4.33
N GLY A 162 -32.30 12.04 5.32
CA GLY A 162 -32.62 10.63 5.42
C GLY A 162 -31.90 9.70 4.44
N LEU A 163 -31.04 10.21 3.54
CA LEU A 163 -30.32 9.37 2.58
C LEU A 163 -29.44 8.29 3.25
N PRO A 164 -28.63 8.59 4.28
CA PRO A 164 -27.85 7.56 4.97
C PRO A 164 -28.73 6.45 5.56
N TYR A 165 -29.88 6.82 6.14
CA TYR A 165 -30.85 5.88 6.70
C TYR A 165 -31.47 5.00 5.60
N LEU A 166 -31.86 5.58 4.46
CA LEU A 166 -32.41 4.83 3.33
C LEU A 166 -31.40 3.83 2.78
N LEU A 167 -30.12 4.20 2.67
CA LEU A 167 -29.06 3.29 2.21
C LEU A 167 -28.81 2.14 3.18
N GLU A 168 -28.93 2.38 4.49
CA GLU A 168 -28.80 1.34 5.51
C GLU A 168 -30.00 0.37 5.50
N GLN A 169 -31.22 0.88 5.35
CA GLN A 169 -32.44 0.07 5.38
C GLN A 169 -32.75 -0.62 4.05
N LEU A 170 -32.25 -0.10 2.92
CA LEU A 170 -32.50 -0.62 1.57
C LEU A 170 -31.16 -0.92 0.84
N PRO A 171 -30.37 -1.90 1.32
CA PRO A 171 -29.06 -2.20 0.74
C PRO A 171 -29.11 -2.85 -0.65
N THR A 172 -30.28 -3.28 -1.15
CA THR A 172 -30.49 -3.92 -2.47
C THR A 172 -31.92 -3.84 -2.99
#